data_AF-A0A9D5WWA3-F1
#
_entry.id   AF-A0A9D5WWA3-F1
#
_cell.length_a   1.000
_cell.length_b   1.000
_cell.length_c   1.000
_cell.angle_alpha   90.00
_cell.angle_beta   90.00
_cell.angle_gamma   90.00
#
_symmetry.space_group_name_H-M   'P 1'
#
loop_
_entity.id
_entity.type
_entity.pdbx_description
1 polymer ?
#
loop_
_entity_poly.entity_id
_entity_poly.type
_entity_poly.pdbx_seq_one_letter_code
_entity_poly.pdbx_strand_id
1 'polypeptide(L)'
;MKQLKTIFTGIALAVMPTIAQAQAHIESAYKKFLKENEVAKYEFRKEQREDKTKQDFLNIYSFTLMGKQKQQIEILRKAFDSDSKAAYQLVSANKGNKLASYRLMGPDKTEVFVGEKYDNMIQLLFSDPADSLRRYGYALEWTDKEDGTTVGRIISCLSVQPKYRKSGQTYNVFNDFAEKGFVLKGINKDIRKKYDADKIGNFFSKQGKNNTYYEINGVHKLASELSNTEWLSEFNAMKKLVMQIPNGIQTSFYVSVIYDLCKYSEQLDTEMKKIVKSEIESMRAKVKDNFLKEMLLKAFNNLK
;
A
#
# COMPACT_ATOMS: atom_id res chain seq x y z
N MET A 1 28.00 30.45 11.72
CA MET A 1 27.90 29.04 11.25
C MET A 1 28.06 28.13 12.47
N LYS A 2 26.95 27.66 13.07
CA LYS A 2 27.00 26.71 14.19
C LYS A 2 27.03 25.30 13.61
N GLN A 3 28.12 24.59 13.82
CA GLN A 3 28.30 23.20 13.40
C GLN A 3 27.28 22.32 14.11
N LEU A 4 26.41 21.65 13.34
CA LEU A 4 25.59 20.56 13.86
C LEU A 4 26.52 19.39 14.20
N LYS A 5 26.70 19.13 15.49
CA LYS A 5 27.31 17.89 15.98
C LYS A 5 26.26 16.78 15.85
N THR A 6 26.44 15.89 14.87
CA THR A 6 25.69 14.64 14.78
C THR A 6 26.06 13.78 15.99
N ILE A 7 25.13 13.63 16.93
CA ILE A 7 25.30 12.79 18.11
C ILE A 7 25.17 11.33 17.67
N PHE A 8 26.29 10.60 17.70
CA PHE A 8 26.32 9.14 17.58
C PHE A 8 25.77 8.51 18.86
N THR A 9 24.48 8.18 18.86
CA THR A 9 23.87 7.39 19.93
C THR A 9 24.05 5.91 19.64
N GLY A 10 24.70 5.19 20.56
CA GLY A 10 25.03 3.78 20.46
C GLY A 10 23.84 2.88 20.11
N ILE A 11 24.14 1.85 19.32
CA ILE A 11 23.19 0.86 18.80
C ILE A 11 22.70 -0.02 19.96
N ALA A 12 21.58 0.37 20.59
CA ALA A 12 20.75 -0.59 21.30
C ALA A 12 19.94 -1.37 20.24
N LEU A 13 20.40 -2.57 19.89
CA LEU A 13 19.57 -3.53 19.14
C LEU A 13 18.44 -3.97 20.07
N ALA A 14 17.22 -3.51 19.79
CA ALA A 14 16.03 -4.01 20.48
C ALA A 14 16.03 -5.55 20.40
N VAL A 15 15.98 -6.20 21.56
CA VAL A 15 15.92 -7.66 21.66
C VAL A 15 14.54 -8.08 21.15
N MET A 16 14.47 -8.56 19.91
CA MET A 16 13.25 -9.21 19.42
C MET A 16 13.04 -10.47 20.27
N PRO A 17 11.82 -10.70 20.82
CA PRO A 17 11.54 -11.91 21.56
C PRO A 17 11.75 -13.11 20.63
N THR A 18 12.68 -14.00 20.98
CA THR A 18 12.97 -15.21 20.21
C THR A 18 11.78 -16.16 20.27
N ILE A 19 10.91 -16.10 19.27
CA ILE A 19 9.78 -17.02 19.17
C ILE A 19 10.20 -18.22 18.34
N ALA A 20 9.93 -19.39 18.90
CA ALA A 20 10.24 -20.67 18.31
C ALA A 20 9.66 -20.80 16.88
N GLN A 21 10.59 -20.86 15.93
CA GLN A 21 10.59 -21.56 14.64
C GLN A 21 9.87 -20.98 13.40
N ALA A 22 8.86 -20.11 13.48
CA ALA A 22 8.14 -19.70 12.25
C ALA A 22 8.75 -18.53 11.47
N GLN A 23 9.42 -17.59 12.15
CA GLN A 23 9.94 -16.35 11.57
C GLN A 23 11.45 -16.12 11.82
N ALA A 24 12.19 -17.19 12.11
CA ALA A 24 13.58 -17.12 12.55
C ALA A 24 14.50 -16.53 11.48
N HIS A 25 14.22 -16.75 10.20
CA HIS A 25 15.05 -16.25 9.10
C HIS A 25 14.86 -14.75 8.92
N ILE A 26 13.62 -14.26 8.95
CA ILE A 26 13.32 -12.82 8.84
C ILE A 26 13.93 -12.06 10.00
N GLU A 27 13.74 -12.53 11.25
CA GLU A 27 14.29 -11.87 12.44
C GLU A 27 15.83 -11.81 12.40
N SER A 28 16.47 -12.92 12.03
CA SER A 28 17.92 -13.00 11.85
C SER A 28 18.41 -12.03 10.76
N ALA A 29 17.73 -12.01 9.60
CA ALA A 29 18.07 -11.13 8.49
C ALA A 29 17.90 -9.66 8.85
N TYR A 30 16.84 -9.29 9.58
CA TYR A 30 16.62 -7.92 10.07
C TYR A 30 17.72 -7.52 11.05
N LYS A 31 18.01 -8.37 12.05
CA LYS A 31 19.06 -8.09 13.02
C LYS A 31 20.42 -7.90 12.36
N LYS A 32 20.75 -8.74 11.38
CA LYS A 32 21.98 -8.62 10.59
C LYS A 32 21.99 -7.32 9.78
N PHE A 33 20.90 -7.03 9.06
CA PHE A 33 20.75 -5.82 8.26
C PHE A 33 20.95 -4.55 9.09
N LEU A 34 20.33 -4.47 10.26
CA LEU A 34 20.40 -3.33 11.18
C LEU A 34 21.78 -3.16 11.84
N LYS A 35 22.60 -4.22 11.87
CA LYS A 35 23.99 -4.16 12.33
C LYS A 35 24.94 -3.68 11.24
N GLU A 36 24.63 -4.02 9.98
CA GLU A 36 25.51 -3.78 8.83
C GLU A 36 25.20 -2.48 8.07
N ASN A 37 24.05 -1.84 8.33
CA ASN A 37 23.58 -0.68 7.59
C ASN A 37 23.06 0.43 8.50
N GLU A 38 23.32 1.68 8.10
CA GLU A 38 22.73 2.85 8.74
C GLU A 38 21.25 2.98 8.34
N VAL A 39 20.40 3.25 9.34
CA VAL A 39 18.94 3.34 9.15
C VAL A 39 18.35 4.46 10.00
N ALA A 40 17.30 5.11 9.49
CA ALA A 40 16.44 5.96 10.28
C ALA A 40 15.41 5.10 11.02
N LYS A 41 15.33 5.26 12.35
CA LYS A 41 14.54 4.38 13.23
C LYS A 41 13.31 5.08 13.77
N TYR A 42 12.16 4.43 13.68
CA TYR A 42 10.93 4.80 14.36
C TYR A 42 10.39 3.58 15.09
N GLU A 43 10.39 3.62 16.42
CA GLU A 43 10.04 2.49 17.26
C GLU A 43 8.95 2.89 18.26
N PHE A 44 7.84 2.17 18.23
CA PHE A 44 6.72 2.32 19.14
C PHE A 44 6.59 1.05 19.99
N ARG A 45 6.39 1.22 21.30
CA ARG A 45 6.29 0.13 22.28
C ARG A 45 5.18 0.43 23.27
N LYS A 46 4.47 -0.61 23.73
CA LYS A 46 3.55 -0.50 24.86
C LYS A 46 3.42 -1.85 25.57
N GLU A 47 3.50 -1.81 26.90
CA GLU A 47 3.23 -2.98 27.75
C GLU A 47 1.81 -3.50 27.52
N GLN A 48 1.67 -4.83 27.48
CA GLN A 48 0.36 -5.45 27.41
C GLN A 48 -0.33 -5.35 28.77
N ARG A 49 -1.66 -5.15 28.76
CA ARG A 49 -2.45 -4.95 29.98
C ARG A 49 -2.50 -6.22 30.85
N GLU A 50 -2.56 -7.38 30.20
CA GLU A 50 -2.70 -8.69 30.85
C GLU A 50 -1.36 -9.24 31.33
N ASP A 51 -0.26 -8.89 30.65
CA ASP A 51 1.10 -9.31 30.98
C ASP A 51 2.10 -8.19 30.68
N LYS A 52 2.58 -7.52 31.74
CA LYS A 52 3.53 -6.40 31.61
C LYS A 52 4.92 -6.81 31.13
N THR A 53 5.23 -8.11 31.12
CA THR A 53 6.49 -8.62 30.58
C THR A 53 6.47 -8.68 29.06
N LYS A 54 5.29 -8.61 28.43
CA LYS A 54 5.11 -8.56 26.99
C LYS A 54 4.83 -7.14 26.51
N GLN A 55 5.31 -6.83 25.31
CA GLN A 55 5.13 -5.51 24.70
C GLN A 55 4.61 -5.62 23.27
N ASP A 56 3.48 -4.96 23.00
CA ASP A 56 3.05 -4.68 21.63
C ASP A 56 4.02 -3.65 21.02
N PHE A 57 4.33 -3.81 19.73
CA PHE A 57 5.32 -2.96 19.09
C PHE A 57 5.06 -2.71 17.61
N LEU A 58 5.64 -1.60 17.12
CA LEU A 58 5.81 -1.31 15.70
C LEU A 58 7.19 -0.68 15.50
N ASN A 59 8.01 -1.29 14.64
CA ASN A 59 9.29 -0.76 14.20
C ASN A 59 9.24 -0.45 12.72
N ILE A 60 9.80 0.69 12.35
CA ILE A 60 10.00 1.12 10.97
C ILE A 60 11.45 1.57 10.85
N TYR A 61 12.21 0.89 10.01
CA TYR A 61 13.60 1.22 9.74
C TYR A 61 13.76 1.56 8.26
N SER A 62 13.93 2.85 7.97
CA SER A 62 14.12 3.35 6.61
C SER A 62 15.61 3.38 6.26
N PHE A 63 15.96 2.98 5.04
CA PHE A 63 17.33 2.82 4.57
C PHE A 63 17.55 3.42 3.19
N THR A 64 18.82 3.70 2.89
CA THR A 64 19.33 3.96 1.55
C THR A 64 20.56 3.08 1.35
N LEU A 65 20.58 2.26 0.30
CA LEU A 65 21.66 1.33 -0.01
C LEU A 65 22.37 1.75 -1.30
N MET A 66 23.70 1.59 -1.30
CA MET A 66 24.54 1.92 -2.46
C MET A 66 25.53 0.80 -2.78
N GLY A 67 25.90 0.68 -4.05
CA GLY A 67 26.90 -0.28 -4.53
C GLY A 67 26.64 -1.72 -4.04
N LYS A 68 27.61 -2.31 -3.34
CA LYS A 68 27.52 -3.70 -2.85
C LYS A 68 26.42 -3.90 -1.81
N GLN A 69 26.00 -2.87 -1.07
CA GLN A 69 24.95 -2.98 -0.06
C GLN A 69 23.60 -3.37 -0.66
N LYS A 70 23.36 -3.09 -1.95
CA LYS A 70 22.11 -3.47 -2.64
C LYS A 70 21.85 -4.98 -2.59
N GLN A 71 22.89 -5.82 -2.45
CA GLN A 71 22.75 -7.27 -2.28
C GLN A 71 21.97 -7.66 -1.01
N GLN A 72 21.90 -6.77 -0.02
CA GLN A 72 21.11 -6.98 1.20
C GLN A 72 19.62 -7.13 0.93
N ILE A 73 19.10 -6.52 -0.14
CA ILE A 73 17.69 -6.72 -0.54
C ILE A 73 17.43 -8.20 -0.86
N GLU A 74 18.30 -8.85 -1.63
CA GLU A 74 18.14 -10.27 -1.96
C GLU A 74 18.33 -11.18 -0.73
N ILE A 75 19.19 -10.80 0.22
CA ILE A 75 19.32 -11.52 1.50
C ILE A 75 18.00 -11.45 2.28
N LEU A 76 17.41 -10.26 2.39
CA LEU A 76 16.13 -10.06 3.07
C LEU A 76 15.02 -10.84 2.34
N ARG A 77 14.93 -10.74 1.01
CA ARG A 77 13.92 -11.47 0.21
C ARG A 77 13.99 -12.98 0.44
N LYS A 78 15.19 -13.57 0.44
CA LYS A 78 15.37 -15.00 0.74
C LYS A 78 14.92 -15.39 2.14
N ALA A 79 15.08 -14.49 3.12
CA ALA A 79 14.57 -14.72 4.47
C ALA A 79 13.04 -14.73 4.50
N PHE A 80 12.39 -13.79 3.81
CA PHE A 80 10.95 -13.79 3.62
C PHE A 80 10.46 -15.07 2.92
N ASP A 81 11.12 -15.51 1.85
CA ASP A 81 10.76 -16.74 1.15
C ASP A 81 10.88 -17.98 2.06
N SER A 82 11.91 -18.02 2.92
CA SER A 82 12.17 -19.13 3.83
C SER A 82 11.06 -19.29 4.89
N ASP A 83 10.56 -18.16 5.42
CA ASP A 83 9.52 -18.16 6.44
C ASP A 83 8.10 -18.11 5.85
N SER A 84 7.96 -17.90 4.53
CA SER A 84 6.67 -17.69 3.85
C SER A 84 5.65 -18.81 4.08
N LYS A 85 6.09 -20.06 4.20
CA LYS A 85 5.20 -21.22 4.39
C LYS A 85 4.51 -21.23 5.74
N ALA A 86 5.10 -20.61 6.76
CA ALA A 86 4.51 -20.52 8.10
C ALA A 86 3.61 -19.29 8.25
N ALA A 87 3.67 -18.34 7.31
CA ALA A 87 2.80 -17.18 7.31
C ALA A 87 1.37 -17.56 6.92
N TYR A 88 0.38 -17.06 7.66
CA TYR A 88 -1.03 -17.23 7.29
C TYR A 88 -1.42 -16.25 6.16
N GLN A 89 -0.62 -15.20 5.94
CA GLN A 89 -0.80 -14.26 4.84
C GLN A 89 0.55 -13.85 4.28
N LEU A 90 0.70 -14.02 2.96
CA LEU A 90 1.79 -13.47 2.16
C LEU A 90 1.23 -12.50 1.14
N VAL A 91 1.86 -11.34 1.03
CA VAL A 91 1.58 -10.35 -0.01
C VAL A 91 2.90 -9.92 -0.61
N SER A 92 2.99 -9.90 -1.93
CA SER A 92 4.10 -9.27 -2.63
C SER A 92 3.60 -8.51 -3.84
N ALA A 93 4.26 -7.40 -4.15
CA ALA A 93 3.93 -6.60 -5.33
C ALA A 93 5.17 -5.85 -5.81
N ASN A 94 5.30 -5.72 -7.12
CA ASN A 94 6.36 -4.98 -7.79
C ASN A 94 5.77 -3.83 -8.60
N LYS A 95 6.65 -2.97 -9.14
CA LYS A 95 6.28 -1.85 -10.01
C LYS A 95 5.33 -2.32 -11.12
N GLY A 96 4.20 -1.62 -11.28
CA GLY A 96 3.18 -1.92 -12.29
C GLY A 96 2.09 -2.91 -11.85
N ASN A 97 2.27 -3.64 -10.75
CA ASN A 97 1.30 -4.64 -10.25
C ASN A 97 0.78 -4.34 -8.83
N LYS A 98 0.97 -3.11 -8.33
CA LYS A 98 0.47 -2.69 -7.01
C LYS A 98 -1.02 -2.37 -7.08
N LEU A 99 -1.83 -3.21 -6.43
CA LEU A 99 -3.29 -3.15 -6.43
C LEU A 99 -3.88 -2.54 -5.14
N ALA A 100 -3.13 -2.55 -4.03
CA ALA A 100 -3.61 -2.09 -2.72
C ALA A 100 -2.47 -1.73 -1.76
N SER A 101 -2.79 -0.95 -0.73
CA SER A 101 -1.95 -0.78 0.45
C SER A 101 -2.39 -1.72 1.59
N TYR A 102 -1.44 -2.12 2.42
CA TYR A 102 -1.62 -3.09 3.49
C TYR A 102 -1.23 -2.46 4.82
N ARG A 103 -2.15 -2.55 5.78
CA ARG A 103 -1.99 -1.90 7.09
C ARG A 103 -1.31 -2.83 8.09
N LEU A 104 -0.19 -2.37 8.65
CA LEU A 104 0.39 -2.90 9.88
C LEU A 104 0.10 -1.91 11.01
N MET A 105 -0.39 -2.43 12.14
CA MET A 105 -0.75 -1.60 13.29
C MET A 105 0.16 -1.92 14.46
N GLY A 106 0.54 -0.88 15.19
CA GLY A 106 1.28 -0.95 16.43
C GLY A 106 0.41 -0.60 17.65
N PRO A 107 1.05 -0.31 18.79
CA PRO A 107 0.37 0.18 19.98
C PRO A 107 -0.25 1.58 19.77
N ASP A 108 -1.21 1.96 20.63
CA ASP A 108 -1.78 3.32 20.68
C ASP A 108 -2.28 3.88 19.34
N LYS A 109 -2.90 3.03 18.52
CA LYS A 109 -3.39 3.37 17.17
C LYS A 109 -2.29 3.83 16.20
N THR A 110 -1.01 3.58 16.51
CA THR A 110 0.07 3.76 15.54
C THR A 110 -0.11 2.77 14.39
N GLU A 111 0.21 3.22 13.18
CA GLU A 111 0.02 2.42 11.98
C GLU A 111 1.04 2.78 10.90
N VAL A 112 1.24 1.84 10.00
CA VAL A 112 1.99 2.04 8.77
C VAL A 112 1.31 1.31 7.63
N PHE A 113 1.18 2.01 6.50
CA PHE A 113 0.68 1.45 5.26
C PHE A 113 1.86 0.99 4.40
N VAL A 114 1.83 -0.28 4.01
CA VAL A 114 2.80 -0.96 3.14
C VAL A 114 2.21 -1.01 1.73
N GLY A 115 2.99 -0.63 0.72
CA GLY A 115 2.62 -0.68 -0.68
C GLY A 115 2.53 0.68 -1.36
N GLU A 116 2.42 1.78 -0.60
CA GLU A 116 2.08 3.11 -1.15
C GLU A 116 3.27 3.92 -1.67
N LYS A 117 4.43 3.81 -1.02
CA LYS A 117 5.54 4.76 -1.22
C LYS A 117 6.70 4.22 -2.05
N TYR A 118 6.74 2.91 -2.25
CA TYR A 118 7.86 2.21 -2.88
C TYR A 118 7.38 1.46 -4.12
N ASP A 119 8.29 0.97 -4.94
CA ASP A 119 7.97 0.25 -6.19
C ASP A 119 7.73 -1.22 -5.89
N ASN A 120 8.46 -1.79 -4.94
CA ASN A 120 8.41 -3.19 -4.55
C ASN A 120 8.01 -3.35 -3.09
N MET A 121 7.32 -4.44 -2.77
CA MET A 121 6.98 -4.81 -1.41
C MET A 121 6.86 -6.32 -1.22
N ILE A 122 7.14 -6.77 0.00
CA ILE A 122 6.79 -8.07 0.53
C ILE A 122 6.26 -7.86 1.95
N GLN A 123 5.16 -8.51 2.30
CA GLN A 123 4.60 -8.54 3.64
C GLN A 123 4.23 -9.96 4.02
N LEU A 124 4.58 -10.35 5.25
CA LEU A 124 4.16 -11.60 5.87
C LEU A 124 3.51 -11.35 7.23
N LEU A 125 2.43 -12.09 7.49
CA LEU A 125 1.76 -12.10 8.79
C LEU A 125 1.75 -13.51 9.38
N PHE A 126 2.07 -13.59 10.67
CA PHE A 126 2.16 -14.82 11.44
C PHE A 126 1.30 -14.71 12.69
N SER A 127 0.61 -15.78 13.05
CA SER A 127 -0.04 -15.85 14.38
C SER A 127 1.04 -15.94 15.44
N ASP A 128 0.88 -15.26 16.57
CA ASP A 128 1.77 -15.47 17.71
C ASP A 128 1.47 -16.85 18.33
N PRO A 129 2.42 -17.80 18.36
CA PRO A 129 2.19 -19.13 18.93
C PRO A 129 1.95 -19.10 20.44
N ALA A 130 2.40 -18.04 21.13
CA ALA A 130 2.24 -17.89 22.58
C ALA A 130 0.98 -17.07 22.95
N ASP A 131 0.34 -16.41 21.99
CA ASP A 131 -0.87 -15.62 22.19
C ASP A 131 -1.74 -15.58 20.93
N SER A 132 -2.81 -16.38 20.93
CA SER A 132 -3.72 -16.48 19.79
C SER A 132 -4.47 -15.18 19.45
N LEU A 133 -4.47 -14.18 20.34
CA LEU A 133 -5.05 -12.85 20.10
C LEU A 133 -4.10 -11.93 19.35
N ARG A 134 -2.83 -12.30 19.22
CA ARG A 134 -1.77 -11.48 18.64
C ARG A 134 -1.25 -12.06 17.32
N ARG A 135 -0.56 -11.20 16.57
CA ARG A 135 0.15 -11.54 15.34
C ARG A 135 1.45 -10.77 15.22
N TYR A 136 2.42 -11.41 14.59
CA TYR A 136 3.59 -10.74 14.03
C TYR A 136 3.29 -10.30 12.60
N GLY A 137 3.79 -9.12 12.25
CA GLY A 137 3.77 -8.63 10.88
C GLY A 137 5.15 -8.12 10.49
N TYR A 138 5.65 -8.57 9.34
CA TYR A 138 6.91 -8.13 8.76
C TYR A 138 6.66 -7.60 7.37
N ALA A 139 7.30 -6.49 7.01
CA ALA A 139 7.29 -6.01 5.63
C ALA A 139 8.65 -5.45 5.20
N LEU A 140 8.98 -5.67 3.94
CA LEU A 140 10.10 -5.08 3.23
C LEU A 140 9.55 -4.29 2.04
N GLU A 141 9.97 -3.05 1.87
CA GLU A 141 9.63 -2.23 0.71
C GLU A 141 10.85 -1.51 0.18
N TRP A 142 10.97 -1.39 -1.15
CA TRP A 142 12.09 -0.70 -1.76
C TRP A 142 11.80 -0.18 -3.18
N THR A 143 12.57 0.83 -3.58
CA THR A 143 12.60 1.40 -4.93
C THR A 143 14.05 1.62 -5.33
N ASP A 144 14.43 1.11 -6.50
CA ASP A 144 15.66 1.51 -7.17
C ASP A 144 15.49 2.88 -7.81
N LYS A 145 16.42 3.78 -7.52
CA LYS A 145 16.45 5.16 -8.02
C LYS A 145 17.39 5.26 -9.22
N GLU A 146 17.14 6.27 -10.05
CA GLU A 146 17.94 6.54 -11.26
C GLU A 146 19.38 6.92 -10.94
N ASP A 147 19.62 7.51 -9.76
CA ASP A 147 20.96 7.82 -9.23
C ASP A 147 21.77 6.58 -8.80
N GLY A 148 21.23 5.38 -9.00
CA GLY A 148 21.86 4.11 -8.67
C GLY A 148 21.63 3.66 -7.22
N THR A 149 21.00 4.47 -6.38
CA THR A 149 20.66 4.11 -5.00
C THR A 149 19.43 3.21 -4.92
N THR A 150 19.27 2.49 -3.81
CA THR A 150 18.03 1.78 -3.46
C THR A 150 17.52 2.33 -2.14
N VAL A 151 16.36 2.97 -2.15
CA VAL A 151 15.70 3.46 -0.93
C VAL A 151 14.61 2.50 -0.51
N GLY A 152 14.39 2.33 0.78
CA GLY A 152 13.41 1.38 1.26
C GLY A 152 13.19 1.44 2.76
N ARG A 153 12.39 0.50 3.25
CA ARG A 153 12.21 0.27 4.67
C ARG A 153 11.94 -1.19 4.99
N ILE A 154 12.39 -1.61 6.17
CA ILE A 154 11.92 -2.83 6.82
C ILE A 154 11.00 -2.45 7.99
N ILE A 155 9.94 -3.22 8.16
CA ILE A 155 8.90 -3.00 9.18
C ILE A 155 8.70 -4.32 9.94
N SER A 156 8.53 -4.23 11.25
CA SER A 156 8.11 -5.34 12.10
C SER A 156 7.11 -4.87 13.14
N CYS A 157 6.05 -5.63 13.42
CA CYS A 157 5.12 -5.33 14.50
C CYS A 157 4.66 -6.59 15.24
N LEU A 158 4.36 -6.43 16.53
CA LEU A 158 3.51 -7.34 17.31
C LEU A 158 2.24 -6.58 17.70
N SER A 159 1.08 -7.07 17.29
CA SER A 159 -0.19 -6.42 17.60
C SER A 159 -1.37 -7.37 17.61
N VAL A 160 -2.52 -6.89 18.11
CA VAL A 160 -3.80 -7.63 18.09
C VAL A 160 -4.16 -8.05 16.68
N GLN A 161 -4.59 -9.30 16.49
CA GLN A 161 -5.18 -9.72 15.21
C GLN A 161 -6.40 -8.84 14.89
N PRO A 162 -6.63 -8.46 13.62
CA PRO A 162 -7.73 -7.58 13.24
C PRO A 162 -9.09 -8.07 13.73
N LYS A 163 -9.33 -9.39 13.65
CA LYS A 163 -10.59 -10.03 14.06
C LYS A 163 -10.93 -9.88 15.55
N TYR A 164 -9.94 -9.63 16.41
CA TYR A 164 -10.14 -9.45 17.85
C TYR A 164 -10.14 -7.98 18.29
N ARG A 165 -10.00 -7.04 17.35
CA ARG A 165 -10.07 -5.62 17.67
C ARG A 165 -11.54 -5.24 17.86
N LYS A 166 -11.89 -4.80 19.07
CA LYS A 166 -13.17 -4.11 19.33
C LYS A 166 -13.11 -2.73 18.65
N SER A 167 -13.47 -2.66 17.37
CA SER A 167 -13.59 -1.39 16.65
C SER A 167 -15.06 -0.99 16.54
N GLY A 168 -15.42 0.18 17.07
CA GLY A 168 -16.66 0.87 16.68
C GLY A 168 -16.65 1.39 15.24
N GLN A 169 -15.58 1.10 14.48
CA GLN A 169 -15.49 1.35 13.04
C GLN A 169 -15.08 0.06 12.35
N THR A 170 -16.04 -0.56 11.67
CA THR A 170 -15.82 -1.62 10.69
C THR A 170 -15.03 -1.01 9.54
N TYR A 171 -13.73 -1.30 9.46
CA TYR A 171 -12.93 -0.95 8.29
C TYR A 171 -12.81 -2.18 7.41
N ASN A 172 -13.38 -2.08 6.20
CA ASN A 172 -13.19 -3.08 5.16
C ASN A 172 -11.71 -3.13 4.79
N VAL A 173 -10.96 -4.04 5.39
CA VAL A 173 -9.67 -4.44 4.87
C VAL A 173 -9.96 -5.10 3.52
N PHE A 174 -9.29 -4.67 2.45
CA PHE A 174 -9.47 -5.16 1.07
C PHE A 174 -9.18 -6.67 0.87
N ASN A 175 -9.13 -7.48 1.92
CA ASN A 175 -8.74 -8.88 1.88
C ASN A 175 -9.43 -9.76 2.96
N ASP A 176 -10.72 -9.55 3.27
CA ASP A 176 -11.47 -10.55 4.04
C ASP A 176 -12.05 -11.66 3.13
N PHE A 177 -11.15 -12.43 2.51
CA PHE A 177 -11.51 -13.62 1.73
C PHE A 177 -11.77 -14.85 2.60
N ALA A 178 -11.49 -14.77 3.91
CA ALA A 178 -11.69 -15.86 4.85
C ALA A 178 -13.17 -16.03 5.21
N GLU A 179 -13.95 -14.95 5.30
CA GLU A 179 -15.40 -15.02 5.54
C GLU A 179 -16.20 -15.71 4.43
N LYS A 180 -15.59 -16.00 3.26
CA LYS A 180 -16.29 -16.60 2.10
C LYS A 180 -15.77 -17.97 1.67
N GLY A 181 -14.91 -18.62 2.46
CA GLY A 181 -14.49 -20.01 2.20
C GLY A 181 -13.62 -20.23 0.97
N PHE A 182 -12.88 -19.22 0.49
CA PHE A 182 -11.99 -19.37 -0.67
C PHE A 182 -10.56 -19.76 -0.25
N VAL A 183 -10.09 -20.91 -0.73
CA VAL A 183 -8.68 -21.34 -0.66
C VAL A 183 -7.91 -20.77 -1.85
N LEU A 184 -6.91 -19.92 -1.60
CA LEU A 184 -5.99 -19.44 -2.64
C LEU A 184 -5.08 -20.60 -3.09
N LYS A 185 -5.41 -21.23 -4.22
CA LYS A 185 -4.45 -22.05 -4.98
C LYS A 185 -3.60 -21.12 -5.85
N GLY A 186 -2.28 -21.35 -5.82
CA GLY A 186 -1.24 -20.46 -6.33
C GLY A 186 -1.49 -19.84 -7.71
N ILE A 187 -1.12 -18.57 -7.83
CA ILE A 187 -1.24 -17.74 -9.03
C ILE A 187 -0.16 -18.19 -10.03
N ASN A 188 -0.41 -19.30 -10.73
CA ASN A 188 0.34 -19.64 -11.94
C ASN A 188 -0.47 -20.51 -12.91
N LYS A 189 -1.78 -20.29 -12.98
CA LYS A 189 -2.60 -20.82 -14.08
C LYS A 189 -3.46 -19.73 -14.67
N ASP A 190 -3.35 -19.64 -15.98
CA ASP A 190 -4.19 -18.91 -16.91
C ASP A 190 -5.68 -19.20 -16.60
N ILE A 191 -6.42 -18.21 -16.07
CA ILE A 191 -7.86 -18.34 -15.81
C ILE A 191 -8.59 -17.47 -16.83
N ARG A 192 -8.85 -18.05 -18.00
CA ARG A 192 -10.02 -17.69 -18.80
C ARG A 192 -11.24 -18.30 -18.13
N LYS A 193 -11.94 -17.53 -17.30
CA LYS A 193 -13.36 -17.79 -16.97
C LYS A 193 -14.16 -16.50 -17.15
N LYS A 194 -15.25 -16.62 -17.92
CA LYS A 194 -16.25 -15.58 -18.15
C LYS A 194 -16.83 -15.14 -16.80
N TYR A 195 -16.77 -13.84 -16.53
CA TYR A 195 -17.48 -13.20 -15.43
C TYR A 195 -18.76 -12.54 -15.97
N ASP A 196 -19.86 -12.64 -15.21
CA ASP A 196 -20.98 -11.70 -15.34
C ASP A 196 -20.50 -10.35 -14.79
N ALA A 197 -20.35 -9.38 -15.69
CA ALA A 197 -19.85 -8.04 -15.40
C ALA A 197 -20.74 -7.24 -14.42
N ASP A 198 -21.97 -7.70 -14.17
CA ASP A 198 -22.98 -6.97 -13.40
C ASP A 198 -22.89 -7.17 -11.87
N LYS A 199 -21.97 -8.02 -11.37
CA LYS A 199 -21.85 -8.31 -9.92
C LYS A 199 -20.51 -7.94 -9.27
N ILE A 200 -19.58 -7.36 -10.02
CA ILE A 200 -18.32 -6.83 -9.48
C ILE A 200 -18.48 -5.32 -9.27
N GLY A 201 -19.36 -4.95 -8.33
CA GLY A 201 -19.50 -3.58 -7.86
C GLY A 201 -18.28 -3.16 -7.04
N ASN A 202 -17.66 -2.05 -7.44
CA ASN A 202 -16.51 -1.40 -6.82
C ASN A 202 -16.62 -1.27 -5.28
N PHE A 203 -15.57 -1.71 -4.59
CA PHE A 203 -15.43 -1.74 -3.13
C PHE A 203 -15.09 -0.36 -2.48
N PHE A 204 -15.60 0.74 -3.07
CA PHE A 204 -15.61 2.07 -2.45
C PHE A 204 -17.01 2.56 -2.09
N SER A 205 -18.03 1.70 -2.16
CA SER A 205 -19.36 2.04 -1.68
C SER A 205 -19.70 1.22 -0.44
N LYS A 206 -19.75 1.89 0.72
CA LYS A 206 -20.88 1.84 1.68
C LYS A 206 -20.46 2.46 3.01
N GLN A 207 -20.81 3.73 3.21
CA GLN A 207 -21.99 4.13 4.00
C GLN A 207 -22.20 5.66 3.87
N GLY A 208 -23.40 6.05 3.44
CA GLY A 208 -23.91 7.43 3.54
C GLY A 208 -23.53 8.37 2.39
N LYS A 209 -24.43 8.48 1.39
CA LYS A 209 -24.39 9.35 0.19
C LYS A 209 -23.22 9.07 -0.78
N ASN A 210 -23.58 8.76 -2.02
CA ASN A 210 -22.74 8.23 -3.12
C ASN A 210 -21.70 9.22 -3.65
N ASN A 211 -20.73 9.61 -2.83
CA ASN A 211 -19.79 10.66 -3.16
C ASN A 211 -18.34 10.17 -3.04
N THR A 212 -17.57 10.32 -4.11
CA THR A 212 -16.12 10.11 -4.13
C THR A 212 -15.43 11.31 -3.47
N TYR A 213 -14.66 11.07 -2.42
CA TYR A 213 -13.88 12.09 -1.71
C TYR A 213 -12.39 12.01 -2.09
N TYR A 214 -11.76 13.17 -2.27
CA TYR A 214 -10.37 13.39 -2.62
C TYR A 214 -9.66 13.99 -1.41
N GLU A 215 -8.51 13.43 -1.01
CA GLU A 215 -7.71 13.99 0.08
C GLU A 215 -6.76 15.06 -0.47
N ILE A 216 -6.98 16.32 -0.11
CA ILE A 216 -6.10 17.44 -0.47
C ILE A 216 -5.59 18.10 0.80
N ASN A 217 -4.26 18.04 1.02
CA ASN A 217 -3.61 18.64 2.20
C ASN A 217 -4.25 18.23 3.54
N GLY A 218 -4.69 16.96 3.66
CA GLY A 218 -5.36 16.44 4.86
C GLY A 218 -6.84 16.77 4.99
N VAL A 219 -7.46 17.40 3.99
CA VAL A 219 -8.90 17.69 3.94
C VAL A 219 -9.57 16.81 2.89
N HIS A 220 -10.68 16.17 3.26
CA HIS A 220 -11.50 15.38 2.35
C HIS A 220 -12.47 16.31 1.62
N LYS A 221 -12.40 16.35 0.28
CA LYS A 221 -13.23 17.19 -0.58
C LYS A 221 -13.95 16.35 -1.63
N LEU A 222 -15.13 16.76 -2.05
CA LEU A 222 -15.82 16.24 -3.24
C LEU A 222 -15.20 16.80 -4.52
N ALA A 223 -15.42 16.14 -5.66
CA ALA A 223 -15.00 16.67 -6.96
C ALA A 223 -15.53 18.09 -7.22
N SER A 224 -16.77 18.37 -6.78
CA SER A 224 -17.39 19.70 -6.85
C SER A 224 -16.79 20.74 -5.90
N GLU A 225 -16.04 20.31 -4.88
CA GLU A 225 -15.40 21.17 -3.88
C GLU A 225 -13.92 21.43 -4.19
N LEU A 226 -13.39 20.81 -5.24
CA LEU A 226 -12.02 21.05 -5.70
C LEU A 226 -11.92 22.40 -6.40
N SER A 227 -10.91 23.18 -6.02
CA SER A 227 -10.47 24.30 -6.85
C SER A 227 -9.96 23.81 -8.21
N ASN A 228 -9.89 24.71 -9.19
CA ASN A 228 -9.44 24.38 -10.54
C ASN A 228 -8.06 23.68 -10.55
N THR A 229 -7.10 24.18 -9.76
CA THR A 229 -5.76 23.59 -9.66
C THR A 229 -5.75 22.22 -9.00
N GLU A 230 -6.55 22.02 -7.95
CA GLU A 230 -6.70 20.72 -7.28
C GLU A 230 -7.33 19.70 -8.24
N TRP A 231 -8.39 20.08 -8.95
CA TRP A 231 -9.04 19.23 -9.96
C TRP A 231 -8.06 18.81 -11.06
N LEU A 232 -7.30 19.77 -11.61
CA LEU A 232 -6.33 19.50 -12.67
C LEU A 232 -5.17 18.61 -12.19
N SER A 233 -4.76 18.76 -10.93
CA SER A 233 -3.76 17.89 -10.31
C SER A 233 -4.25 16.44 -10.23
N GLU A 234 -5.47 16.23 -9.72
CA GLU A 234 -6.08 14.90 -9.62
C GLU A 234 -6.30 14.26 -11.00
N PHE A 235 -6.82 15.03 -11.96
CA PHE A 235 -6.99 14.56 -13.33
C PHE A 235 -5.66 14.14 -13.95
N ASN A 236 -4.61 14.96 -13.81
CA ASN A 236 -3.30 14.64 -14.37
C ASN A 236 -2.65 13.43 -13.70
N ALA A 237 -2.84 13.24 -12.38
CA ALA A 237 -2.38 12.07 -11.67
C ALA A 237 -3.05 10.80 -12.22
N MET A 238 -4.38 10.79 -12.34
CA MET A 238 -5.13 9.65 -12.88
C MET A 238 -4.80 9.40 -14.35
N LYS A 239 -4.69 10.46 -15.15
CA LYS A 239 -4.25 10.38 -16.56
C LYS A 239 -2.92 9.66 -16.67
N LYS A 240 -1.92 10.07 -15.89
CA LYS A 240 -0.58 9.48 -15.92
C LYS A 240 -0.65 7.98 -15.60
N LEU A 241 -1.48 7.58 -14.65
CA LEU A 241 -1.69 6.17 -14.29
C LEU A 241 -2.36 5.37 -15.41
N VAL A 242 -3.40 5.90 -16.05
CA VAL A 242 -4.01 5.29 -17.25
C VAL A 242 -2.98 5.14 -18.36
N MET A 243 -2.17 6.16 -18.64
CA MET A 243 -1.18 6.11 -19.71
C MET A 243 -0.02 5.15 -19.42
N GLN A 244 0.36 4.96 -18.15
CA GLN A 244 1.40 4.02 -17.74
C GLN A 244 0.96 2.56 -17.82
N ILE A 245 -0.26 2.28 -17.39
CA ILE A 245 -0.83 0.93 -17.39
C ILE A 245 -2.23 0.93 -18.02
N PRO A 246 -2.35 1.15 -19.34
CA PRO A 246 -3.65 1.37 -20.00
C PRO A 246 -4.55 0.14 -20.09
N ASN A 247 -4.04 -1.03 -19.72
CA ASN A 247 -4.79 -2.29 -19.75
C ASN A 247 -4.57 -3.11 -18.47
N GLY A 248 -4.16 -2.43 -17.39
CA GLY A 248 -4.04 -3.03 -16.09
C GLY A 248 -5.41 -3.25 -15.45
N ILE A 249 -5.47 -4.12 -14.44
CA ILE A 249 -6.71 -4.36 -13.70
C ILE A 249 -7.18 -3.06 -13.00
N GLN A 250 -6.24 -2.18 -12.61
CA GLN A 250 -6.49 -0.89 -11.98
C GLN A 250 -7.00 0.19 -12.93
N THR A 251 -6.84 0.02 -14.25
CA THR A 251 -7.20 1.09 -15.21
C THR A 251 -8.67 1.47 -15.09
N SER A 252 -9.53 0.51 -14.75
CA SER A 252 -10.95 0.75 -14.48
C SER A 252 -11.20 1.72 -13.34
N PHE A 253 -10.40 1.67 -12.28
CA PHE A 253 -10.48 2.60 -11.15
C PHE A 253 -10.06 4.01 -11.59
N TYR A 254 -8.92 4.15 -12.25
CA TYR A 254 -8.43 5.46 -12.70
C TYR A 254 -9.41 6.13 -13.66
N VAL A 255 -9.97 5.35 -14.61
CA VAL A 255 -11.01 5.82 -15.54
C VAL A 255 -12.29 6.20 -14.79
N SER A 256 -12.65 5.50 -13.73
CA SER A 256 -13.81 5.85 -12.89
C SER A 256 -13.62 7.18 -12.16
N VAL A 257 -12.42 7.43 -11.62
CA VAL A 257 -12.09 8.71 -10.99
C VAL A 257 -12.12 9.84 -12.02
N ILE A 258 -11.56 9.63 -13.21
CA ILE A 258 -11.62 10.60 -14.31
C ILE A 258 -13.07 10.92 -14.68
N TYR A 259 -13.92 9.89 -14.77
CA TYR A 259 -15.34 10.07 -15.05
C TYR A 259 -16.05 10.91 -13.97
N ASP A 260 -15.80 10.62 -12.69
CA ASP A 260 -16.37 11.36 -11.57
C ASP A 260 -15.90 12.82 -11.57
N LEU A 261 -14.61 13.07 -11.79
CA LEU A 261 -14.06 14.42 -11.95
C LEU A 261 -14.74 15.18 -13.09
N CYS A 262 -14.90 14.54 -14.25
CA CYS A 262 -15.52 15.17 -15.43
C CYS A 262 -17.01 15.46 -15.23
N LYS A 263 -17.71 14.62 -14.45
CA LYS A 263 -19.12 14.82 -14.07
C LYS A 263 -19.32 16.11 -13.27
N TYR A 264 -18.34 16.52 -12.48
CA TYR A 264 -18.37 17.73 -11.65
C TYR A 264 -17.22 18.67 -12.05
N SER A 265 -17.30 19.22 -13.27
CA SER A 265 -16.24 20.02 -13.92
C SER A 265 -16.57 21.52 -14.06
N GLU A 266 -17.52 22.02 -13.26
CA GLU A 266 -18.00 23.41 -13.29
C GLU A 266 -16.90 24.44 -12.98
N GLN A 267 -15.88 24.04 -12.22
CA GLN A 267 -14.71 24.87 -11.89
C GLN A 267 -13.72 25.06 -13.04
N LEU A 268 -13.86 24.31 -14.13
CA LEU A 268 -13.00 24.42 -15.30
C LEU A 268 -13.59 25.40 -16.31
N ASP A 269 -12.76 26.32 -16.79
CA ASP A 269 -13.13 27.17 -17.91
C ASP A 269 -13.19 26.39 -19.25
N THR A 270 -13.76 27.03 -20.26
CA THR A 270 -13.97 26.46 -21.59
C THR A 270 -12.67 26.02 -22.27
N GLU A 271 -11.55 26.71 -22.02
CA GLU A 271 -10.26 26.39 -22.63
C GLU A 271 -9.66 25.15 -21.97
N MET A 272 -9.67 25.08 -20.65
CA MET A 272 -9.23 23.91 -19.89
C MET A 272 -10.05 22.68 -20.23
N LYS A 273 -11.38 22.79 -20.35
CA LYS A 273 -12.24 21.69 -20.79
C LYS A 273 -11.84 21.13 -22.17
N LYS A 274 -11.41 21.98 -23.12
CA LYS A 274 -10.90 21.53 -24.43
C LYS A 274 -9.61 20.72 -24.29
N ILE A 275 -8.70 21.17 -23.43
CA ILE A 275 -7.44 20.47 -23.15
C ILE A 275 -7.74 19.10 -22.55
N VAL A 276 -8.54 19.02 -21.49
CA VAL A 276 -8.79 17.72 -20.84
C VAL A 276 -9.58 16.77 -21.75
N LYS A 277 -10.47 17.29 -22.61
CA LYS A 277 -11.11 16.50 -23.69
C LYS A 277 -10.10 15.83 -24.62
N SER A 278 -9.07 16.56 -25.05
CA SER A 278 -7.99 16.00 -25.88
C SER A 278 -7.23 14.89 -25.15
N GLU A 279 -6.95 15.09 -23.86
CA GLU A 279 -6.28 14.09 -23.03
C GLU A 279 -7.13 12.83 -22.79
N ILE A 280 -8.46 12.98 -22.67
CA ILE A 280 -9.38 11.85 -22.56
C ILE A 280 -9.37 11.00 -23.84
N GLU A 281 -9.38 11.63 -25.02
CA GLU A 281 -9.26 10.90 -26.29
C GLU A 281 -7.91 10.18 -26.42
N SER A 282 -6.82 10.81 -25.96
CA SER A 282 -5.49 10.16 -25.89
C SER A 282 -5.52 8.88 -25.03
N MET A 283 -6.15 8.94 -23.85
CA MET A 283 -6.35 7.76 -23.00
C MET A 283 -7.23 6.70 -23.68
N ARG A 284 -8.33 7.12 -24.32
CA ARG A 284 -9.28 6.24 -25.01
C ARG A 284 -8.63 5.47 -26.17
N ALA A 285 -7.67 6.09 -26.86
CA ALA A 285 -6.88 5.44 -27.89
C ALA A 285 -5.90 4.38 -27.35
N LYS A 286 -5.47 4.49 -26.07
CA LYS A 286 -4.50 3.57 -25.44
C LYS A 286 -5.13 2.37 -24.76
N VAL A 287 -6.32 2.55 -24.19
CA VAL A 287 -7.05 1.46 -23.52
C VAL A 287 -7.65 0.53 -24.57
N LYS A 288 -7.54 -0.79 -24.38
CA LYS A 288 -8.11 -1.82 -25.28
C LYS A 288 -9.52 -2.21 -24.89
N ASP A 289 -9.83 -2.19 -23.60
CA ASP A 289 -11.14 -2.57 -23.06
C ASP A 289 -12.25 -1.62 -23.55
N ASN A 290 -13.30 -2.19 -24.15
CA ASN A 290 -14.38 -1.40 -24.74
C ASN A 290 -15.24 -0.69 -23.69
N PHE A 291 -15.45 -1.29 -22.52
CA PHE A 291 -16.20 -0.64 -21.44
C PHE A 291 -15.47 0.62 -20.96
N LEU A 292 -14.14 0.54 -20.80
CA LEU A 292 -13.32 1.69 -20.42
C LEU A 292 -13.28 2.77 -21.49
N LYS A 293 -13.27 2.40 -22.78
CA LYS A 293 -13.39 3.37 -23.88
C LYS A 293 -14.71 4.13 -23.83
N GLU A 294 -15.82 3.43 -23.57
CA GLU A 294 -17.15 4.06 -23.45
C GLU A 294 -17.26 4.92 -22.20
N MET A 295 -16.64 4.51 -21.09
CA MET A 295 -16.61 5.32 -19.86
C MET A 295 -15.81 6.61 -20.05
N LEU A 296 -14.66 6.55 -20.73
CA LEU A 296 -13.88 7.73 -21.13
C LEU A 296 -14.66 8.63 -22.09
N LEU A 297 -15.40 8.05 -23.04
CA LEU A 297 -16.29 8.83 -23.91
C LEU A 297 -17.40 9.53 -23.12
N LYS A 298 -17.98 8.89 -22.11
CA LYS A 298 -18.94 9.56 -21.23
C LYS A 298 -18.30 10.67 -20.40
N ALA A 299 -17.07 10.46 -19.90
CA ALA A 299 -16.32 11.50 -19.21
C ALA A 299 -16.08 12.72 -20.14
N PHE A 300 -15.68 12.47 -21.39
CA PHE A 300 -15.54 13.49 -22.43
C PHE A 300 -16.83 14.30 -22.60
N ASN A 301 -17.98 13.63 -22.67
CA ASN A 301 -19.28 14.25 -22.88
C ASN A 301 -19.79 15.05 -21.66
N ASN A 302 -19.33 14.72 -20.46
CA ASN A 302 -19.69 15.46 -19.24
C ASN A 302 -19.00 16.84 -19.17
N LEU A 303 -17.91 17.04 -19.89
CA LEU A 303 -17.18 18.32 -19.98
C LEU A 303 -17.90 19.29 -20.93
N LYS A 304 -19.14 19.65 -20.62
CA LYS A 304 -19.92 20.62 -21.41
C LYS A 304 -19.35 22.02 -21.31
#